data_AF-A0A1C1D312-F1
#
_entry.id   AF-A0A1C1D312-F1
#
_cell.length_a   1.000
_cell.length_b   1.000
_cell.length_c   1.000
_cell.angle_alpha   90.00
_cell.angle_beta   90.00
_cell.angle_gamma   90.00
#
_symmetry.space_group_name_H-M   'P 1'
#
loop_
_entity.id
_entity.type
_entity.pdbx_description
1 polymer ?
#
loop_
_entity_poly.entity_id
_entity_poly.type
_entity_poly.pdbx_seq_one_letter_code
_entity_poly.pdbx_strand_id
1 'polypeptide(L)'
;MATWGFFIAPGDELFYDSGVTTDADQKPILVKNRAPLVVDRLRVKRDAAARPIRGRNERFLWEWWDPDQDEWLEIGLASGPKELEEKVFDFFVRAFGGWDVTGPDGSIKRGIGSWDRFSWVRAGVFGPQTLGSCRSEYWEQQRAHHQQQPQQQQQ
;
A
#
# COMPACT_ATOMS: atom_id res chain seq x y z
N MET A 1 -8.77 -9.45 18.83
CA MET A 1 -7.58 -8.98 18.09
C MET A 1 -7.97 -8.82 16.64
N ALA A 2 -8.15 -7.59 16.15
CA ALA A 2 -8.33 -7.38 14.71
C ALA A 2 -6.95 -7.61 14.08
N THR A 3 -6.76 -8.75 13.42
CA THR A 3 -5.67 -8.94 12.48
C THR A 3 -5.83 -7.85 11.43
N TRP A 4 -5.02 -6.79 11.52
CA TRP A 4 -4.85 -5.82 10.44
C TRP A 4 -4.05 -6.51 9.34
N GLY A 5 -4.61 -7.58 8.76
CA GLY A 5 -4.06 -8.19 7.57
C GLY A 5 -4.25 -7.19 6.44
N PHE A 6 -3.16 -6.76 5.82
CA PHE A 6 -3.23 -5.97 4.61
C PHE A 6 -3.96 -6.79 3.53
N PHE A 7 -5.01 -6.23 2.94
CA PHE A 7 -6.12 -6.94 2.31
C PHE A 7 -5.96 -7.12 0.79
N ILE A 8 -4.73 -7.37 0.35
CA ILE A 8 -4.34 -7.38 -1.06
C ILE A 8 -4.25 -8.82 -1.57
N ALA A 9 -5.09 -9.15 -2.54
CA ALA A 9 -5.11 -10.45 -3.20
C ALA A 9 -3.88 -10.65 -4.09
N PRO A 10 -3.61 -11.89 -4.55
CA PRO A 10 -2.61 -12.11 -5.60
C PRO A 10 -2.94 -11.30 -6.86
N GLY A 11 -1.94 -10.61 -7.42
CA GLY A 11 -2.09 -9.80 -8.63
C GLY A 11 -2.59 -8.37 -8.39
N ASP A 12 -2.93 -8.02 -7.14
CA ASP A 12 -3.29 -6.65 -6.79
C ASP A 12 -2.03 -5.76 -6.74
N GLU A 13 -2.16 -4.56 -7.29
CA GLU A 13 -1.15 -3.51 -7.22
C GLU A 13 -1.75 -2.25 -6.59
N LEU A 14 -0.88 -1.46 -5.97
CA LEU A 14 -1.21 -0.13 -5.46
C LEU A 14 -0.50 0.94 -6.29
N PHE A 15 -1.22 2.03 -6.48
CA PHE A 15 -0.73 3.32 -6.92
C PHE A 15 -0.67 4.26 -5.71
N TYR A 16 0.38 5.06 -5.61
CA TYR A 16 0.50 6.09 -4.57
C TYR A 16 0.67 7.46 -5.22
N ASP A 17 -0.14 8.43 -4.80
CA ASP A 17 0.02 9.83 -5.16
C ASP A 17 -0.05 10.70 -3.91
N SER A 18 1.09 11.29 -3.56
CA SER A 18 1.17 12.19 -2.42
C SER A 18 0.42 13.51 -2.61
N GLY A 19 0.10 13.88 -3.87
CA GLY A 19 -0.69 15.03 -4.28
C GLY A 19 -2.15 14.97 -3.85
N VAL A 20 -2.67 13.77 -3.60
CA VAL A 20 -4.01 13.58 -3.03
C VAL A 20 -3.98 14.07 -1.59
N THR A 21 -4.74 15.14 -1.32
CA THR A 21 -4.86 15.77 -0.01
C THR A 21 -6.33 15.90 0.34
N THR A 22 -6.72 15.44 1.52
CA THR A 22 -8.13 15.44 1.95
C THR A 22 -8.53 16.66 2.77
N ASP A 23 -7.56 17.40 3.30
CA ASP A 23 -7.77 18.61 4.10
C ASP A 23 -6.79 19.73 3.69
N ALA A 24 -7.16 20.98 3.96
CA ALA A 24 -6.38 22.17 3.58
C ALA A 24 -4.97 22.24 4.20
N ASP A 25 -4.77 21.60 5.35
CA ASP A 25 -3.47 21.56 6.05
C ASP A 25 -2.55 20.46 5.54
N GLN A 26 -3.07 19.53 4.72
CA GLN A 26 -2.26 18.47 4.15
C GLN A 26 -1.46 19.02 2.97
N LYS A 27 -0.19 18.62 2.94
CA LYS A 27 0.73 18.96 1.84
C LYS A 27 1.29 17.67 1.24
N PRO A 28 1.62 17.67 -0.06
CA PRO A 28 2.24 16.53 -0.70
C PRO A 28 3.68 16.33 -0.24
N ILE A 29 4.17 15.12 -0.46
CA ILE A 29 5.61 14.86 -0.52
C ILE A 29 6.07 15.37 -1.88
N LEU A 30 7.12 16.17 -1.94
CA LEU A 30 7.60 16.76 -3.18
C LEU A 30 8.90 16.11 -3.64
N VAL A 31 9.00 15.82 -4.92
CA VAL A 31 10.24 15.50 -5.63
C VAL A 31 10.81 16.79 -6.24
N LYS A 32 12.10 17.03 -6.01
CA LYS A 32 12.87 18.23 -6.40
C LYS A 32 12.18 19.53 -6.00
N ASN A 33 11.43 19.52 -4.90
CA ASN A 33 10.58 20.63 -4.45
C ASN A 33 9.61 21.16 -5.53
N ARG A 34 9.15 20.29 -6.44
CA ARG A 34 8.33 20.68 -7.61
C ARG A 34 7.07 19.86 -7.77
N ALA A 35 7.20 18.55 -7.94
CA ALA A 35 6.08 17.68 -8.26
C ALA A 35 5.76 16.77 -7.06
N PRO A 36 4.48 16.39 -6.85
CA PRO A 36 4.16 15.35 -5.90
C PRO A 36 4.93 14.05 -6.20
N LEU A 37 5.34 13.35 -5.13
CA LEU A 37 5.83 11.99 -5.25
C LEU A 37 4.66 11.09 -5.69
N VAL A 38 4.84 10.46 -6.84
CA VAL A 38 3.93 9.48 -7.43
C VAL A 38 4.68 8.17 -7.61
N VAL A 39 4.03 7.06 -7.28
CA VAL A 39 4.57 5.71 -7.41
C VAL A 39 3.52 4.83 -8.07
N ASP A 40 3.82 4.40 -9.30
CA ASP A 40 2.80 3.82 -10.17
C ASP A 40 2.41 2.39 -9.80
N ARG A 41 3.39 1.61 -9.34
CA ARG A 41 3.23 0.16 -9.13
C ARG A 41 3.93 -0.29 -7.87
N LEU A 42 3.13 -0.53 -6.85
CA LEU A 42 3.52 -1.15 -5.59
C LEU A 42 2.82 -2.50 -5.46
N ARG A 43 3.51 -3.52 -4.95
CA ARG A 43 2.85 -4.78 -4.63
C ARG A 43 3.47 -5.48 -3.44
N VAL A 44 2.73 -6.46 -2.92
CA VAL A 44 3.26 -7.39 -1.92
C VAL A 44 4.13 -8.43 -2.63
N LYS A 45 5.39 -8.53 -2.21
CA LYS A 45 6.32 -9.56 -2.67
C LYS A 45 5.85 -10.94 -2.24
N ARG A 46 6.00 -11.92 -3.13
CA ARG A 46 5.57 -13.31 -2.94
C ARG A 46 6.72 -14.28 -3.11
N ASP A 47 6.64 -15.41 -2.41
CA ASP A 47 7.57 -16.53 -2.59
C ASP A 47 7.24 -17.34 -3.86
N ALA A 48 8.06 -18.35 -4.16
CA ALA A 48 7.86 -19.22 -5.32
C ALA A 48 6.55 -20.03 -5.28
N ALA A 49 5.90 -20.13 -4.11
CA ALA A 49 4.59 -20.76 -3.94
C ALA A 49 3.43 -19.74 -4.01
N ALA A 50 3.70 -18.52 -4.51
CA ALA A 50 2.77 -17.39 -4.60
C ALA A 50 2.23 -16.89 -3.25
N ARG A 51 2.86 -17.26 -2.13
CA ARG A 51 2.44 -16.82 -0.79
C ARG A 51 3.07 -15.46 -0.49
N PRO A 52 2.34 -14.53 0.16
CA PRO A 52 2.91 -13.24 0.52
C PRO A 52 4.03 -13.41 1.54
N ILE A 53 5.16 -12.73 1.32
CA ILE A 53 6.28 -12.73 2.27
C ILE A 53 5.90 -11.85 3.46
N ARG A 54 5.92 -12.43 4.66
CA ARG A 54 5.51 -11.78 5.91
C ARG A 54 6.68 -11.63 6.87
N GLY A 55 6.72 -10.47 7.52
CA GLY A 55 7.53 -10.22 8.70
C GLY A 55 6.75 -10.44 10.00
N ARG A 56 7.33 -9.99 11.12
CA ARG A 56 6.65 -9.99 12.42
C ARG A 56 5.43 -9.05 12.40
N ASN A 57 4.46 -9.33 13.27
CA ASN A 57 3.26 -8.50 13.48
C ASN A 57 2.42 -8.26 12.20
N GLU A 58 2.27 -9.28 11.34
CA GLU A 58 1.48 -9.21 10.10
C GLU A 58 1.94 -8.09 9.14
N ARG A 59 3.24 -7.76 9.15
CA ARG A 59 3.83 -6.88 8.13
C ARG A 59 4.10 -7.66 6.86
N PHE A 60 3.81 -7.06 5.71
CA PHE A 60 4.06 -7.64 4.39
C PHE A 60 5.27 -6.98 3.77
N LEU A 61 6.08 -7.73 3.01
CA LEU A 61 7.20 -7.17 2.26
C LEU A 61 6.70 -6.53 0.98
N TRP A 62 6.96 -5.25 0.81
CA TRP A 62 6.57 -4.46 -0.34
C TRP A 62 7.71 -4.25 -1.30
N GLU A 63 7.36 -4.23 -2.58
CA GLU A 63 8.25 -3.90 -3.68
C GLU A 63 7.61 -2.88 -4.62
N TRP A 64 8.46 -2.07 -5.23
CA TRP A 64 8.12 -1.09 -6.25
C TRP A 64 8.72 -1.51 -7.58
N TRP A 65 7.98 -1.29 -8.66
CA TRP A 65 8.48 -1.48 -10.01
C TRP A 65 9.31 -0.28 -10.48
N ASP A 66 10.60 -0.47 -10.66
CA ASP A 66 11.48 0.52 -11.26
C ASP A 66 11.29 0.48 -12.79
N PRO A 67 10.72 1.54 -13.41
CA PRO A 67 10.48 1.58 -14.84
C PRO A 67 11.77 1.76 -15.67
N ASP A 68 12.85 2.28 -15.07
CA ASP A 68 14.12 2.51 -15.77
C ASP A 68 14.94 1.21 -15.85
N GLN A 69 14.79 0.34 -14.84
CA GLN A 69 15.50 -0.95 -14.74
C GLN A 69 14.64 -2.16 -15.13
N ASP A 70 13.32 -1.97 -15.33
CA ASP A 70 12.37 -3.05 -15.63
C ASP A 70 12.38 -4.16 -14.56
N GLU A 71 12.49 -3.77 -13.28
CA GLU A 71 12.62 -4.72 -12.16
C GLU A 71 11.83 -4.32 -10.90
N TRP A 72 11.63 -5.29 -10.01
CA TRP A 72 10.99 -5.06 -8.71
C TRP A 72 12.04 -4.84 -7.61
N LEU A 73 11.99 -3.68 -6.97
CA LEU A 73 12.90 -3.28 -5.88
C LEU A 73 12.20 -3.35 -4.53
N GLU A 74 12.86 -3.94 -3.54
CA GLU A 74 12.30 -4.04 -2.19
C GLU A 74 12.27 -2.67 -1.48
N ILE A 75 11.07 -2.27 -1.07
CA ILE A 75 10.86 -1.06 -0.26
C ILE A 75 10.97 -1.37 1.24
N GLY A 76 10.39 -2.50 1.65
CA GLY A 76 10.45 -2.98 3.03
C GLY A 76 9.12 -3.47 3.59
N LEU A 77 9.15 -3.77 4.90
CA LEU A 77 8.00 -4.35 5.61
C LEU A 77 7.03 -3.27 6.11
N ALA A 78 5.74 -3.43 5.82
CA ALA A 78 4.65 -2.56 6.30
C ALA A 78 3.35 -3.36 6.58
N SER A 79 2.61 -3.01 7.62
CA SER A 79 1.32 -3.65 7.96
C SER A 79 0.09 -2.84 7.53
N GLY A 80 0.27 -1.61 7.06
CA GLY A 80 -0.83 -0.68 6.81
C GLY A 80 -0.42 0.52 5.95
N PRO A 81 -1.39 1.33 5.48
CA PRO A 81 -1.12 2.42 4.54
C PRO A 81 -0.16 3.46 5.09
N LYS A 82 -0.28 3.79 6.38
CA LYS A 82 0.66 4.70 7.05
C LYS A 82 2.10 4.17 7.02
N GLU A 83 2.31 2.93 7.47
CA GLU A 83 3.66 2.34 7.46
C GLU A 83 4.19 2.23 6.03
N LEU A 84 3.33 1.90 5.06
CA LEU A 84 3.71 1.80 3.66
C LEU A 84 4.14 3.16 3.10
N GLU A 85 3.39 4.24 3.39
CA GLU A 85 3.74 5.60 3.00
C GLU A 85 5.10 6.03 3.59
N GLU A 86 5.36 5.72 4.86
CA GLU A 86 6.67 5.93 5.49
C GLU A 86 7.78 5.16 4.74
N LYS A 87 7.53 3.91 4.35
CA LYS A 87 8.51 3.12 3.60
C LYS A 87 8.75 3.63 2.18
N VAL A 88 7.70 4.06 1.49
CA VAL A 88 7.81 4.70 0.18
C VAL A 88 8.65 5.97 0.30
N PHE A 89 8.34 6.85 1.25
CA PHE A 89 9.13 8.05 1.49
C PHE A 89 10.61 7.72 1.79
N ASP A 90 10.88 6.85 2.75
CA ASP A 90 12.25 6.43 3.11
C ASP A 90 13.01 5.83 1.93
N PHE A 91 12.35 5.01 1.11
CA PHE A 91 12.94 4.39 -0.07
C PHE A 91 13.35 5.44 -1.11
N PHE A 92 12.44 6.34 -1.48
CA PHE A 92 12.71 7.36 -2.50
C PHE A 92 13.71 8.42 -2.03
N VAL A 93 13.71 8.79 -0.74
CA VAL A 93 14.77 9.64 -0.16
C VAL A 93 16.14 8.99 -0.31
N ARG A 94 16.26 7.67 -0.10
CA ARG A 94 17.53 6.95 -0.25
C ARG A 94 17.93 6.72 -1.70
N ALA A 95 16.99 6.32 -2.55
CA ALA A 95 17.24 5.96 -3.94
C ALA A 95 17.65 7.18 -4.80
N PHE A 96 16.99 8.33 -4.60
CA PHE A 96 17.23 9.53 -5.42
C PHE A 96 18.23 10.53 -4.80
N GLY A 97 18.85 10.17 -3.68
CA GLY A 97 19.69 11.07 -2.89
C GLY A 97 18.83 12.00 -2.02
N GLY A 98 19.13 12.03 -0.72
CA GLY A 98 18.20 12.52 0.32
C GLY A 98 17.78 14.00 0.28
N TRP A 99 18.20 14.76 -0.73
CA TRP A 99 17.86 16.17 -0.92
C TRP A 99 16.67 16.40 -1.85
N ASP A 100 16.32 15.44 -2.70
CA ASP A 100 15.29 15.64 -3.72
C ASP A 100 13.89 15.31 -3.23
N VAL A 101 13.71 14.55 -2.15
CA VAL A 101 12.36 14.17 -1.67
C VAL A 101 12.08 14.85 -0.33
N THR A 102 11.26 15.90 -0.36
CA THR A 102 10.91 16.69 0.83
C THR A 102 9.45 16.46 1.22
N GLY A 103 9.21 16.15 2.50
CA GLY A 103 7.87 16.00 3.07
C GLY A 103 7.48 17.22 3.91
N PRO A 104 6.18 17.48 4.12
CA PRO A 104 5.73 18.48 5.09
C PRO A 104 6.00 17.98 6.51
N ASP A 105 6.53 18.85 7.37
CA ASP A 105 6.85 18.50 8.76
C ASP A 105 5.68 17.78 9.45
N GLY A 106 5.94 16.55 9.91
CA GLY A 106 5.03 15.77 10.73
C GLY A 106 3.80 15.18 10.03
N SER A 107 3.50 15.53 8.78
CA SER A 107 2.31 15.04 8.06
C SER A 107 2.33 13.51 7.87
N ILE A 108 3.43 12.99 7.30
CA ILE A 108 3.68 11.54 7.15
C ILE A 108 3.62 10.84 8.51
N LYS A 109 4.24 11.44 9.55
CA LYS A 109 4.32 10.85 10.91
C LYS A 109 2.94 10.68 11.57
N ARG A 110 1.96 11.52 11.21
CA ARG A 110 0.60 11.45 11.75
C ARG A 110 -0.27 10.42 11.02
N GLY A 111 0.05 10.10 9.76
CA GLY A 111 -0.72 9.15 8.93
C GLY A 111 -2.11 9.66 8.51
N ILE A 112 -2.32 10.98 8.53
CA ILE A 112 -3.58 11.60 8.11
C ILE A 112 -3.63 11.58 6.58
N GLY A 113 -4.74 11.08 6.03
CA GLY A 113 -4.94 10.97 4.59
C GLY A 113 -4.17 9.83 3.92
N SER A 114 -3.37 9.04 4.65
CA SER A 114 -2.59 7.95 4.04
C SER A 114 -3.45 6.98 3.25
N TRP A 115 -4.69 6.71 3.69
CA TRP A 115 -5.62 5.84 2.97
C TRP A 115 -6.05 6.40 1.61
N ASP A 116 -6.20 7.71 1.50
CA ASP A 116 -6.72 8.39 0.30
C ASP A 116 -5.63 8.52 -0.77
N ARG A 117 -4.36 8.57 -0.37
CA ARG A 117 -3.20 8.64 -1.27
C ARG A 117 -2.90 7.32 -1.98
N PHE A 118 -3.46 6.20 -1.50
CA PHE A 118 -3.34 4.92 -2.18
C PHE A 118 -4.60 4.59 -2.97
N SER A 119 -4.41 4.32 -4.25
CA SER A 119 -5.40 3.66 -5.09
C SER A 119 -4.97 2.22 -5.35
N TRP A 120 -5.95 1.35 -5.57
CA TRP A 120 -5.78 -0.07 -5.75
C TRP A 120 -6.32 -0.49 -7.11
N VAL A 121 -5.59 -1.37 -7.80
CA VAL A 121 -5.99 -1.98 -9.06
C VAL A 121 -5.88 -3.50 -8.98
N ARG A 122 -6.83 -4.17 -9.61
CA ARG A 122 -6.84 -5.62 -9.82
C ARG A 122 -7.16 -5.91 -11.28
N ALA A 123 -6.47 -6.89 -11.85
CA ALA A 123 -6.75 -7.36 -13.19
C ALA A 123 -8.25 -7.70 -13.36
N GLY A 124 -8.89 -7.12 -14.38
CA GLY A 124 -10.32 -7.30 -14.65
C GLY A 124 -11.25 -6.31 -13.95
N VAL A 125 -10.75 -5.47 -13.04
CA VAL A 125 -11.51 -4.35 -12.46
C VAL A 125 -11.22 -3.08 -13.27
N PHE A 126 -12.25 -2.34 -13.67
CA PHE A 126 -12.07 -1.13 -14.46
C PHE A 126 -11.58 0.04 -13.60
N GLY A 127 -10.37 0.50 -13.92
CA GLY A 127 -9.76 1.70 -13.33
C GLY A 127 -9.31 1.56 -11.87
N PRO A 128 -8.51 2.51 -11.37
CA PRO A 128 -8.10 2.55 -9.97
C PRO A 128 -9.30 2.75 -9.03
N GLN A 129 -9.30 1.98 -7.95
CA GLN A 129 -10.29 2.05 -6.88
C GLN A 129 -9.64 2.60 -5.60
N THR A 130 -10.42 3.14 -4.66
CA THR A 130 -9.85 3.60 -3.39
C THR A 130 -9.39 2.43 -2.53
N LEU A 131 -8.37 2.62 -1.71
CA LEU A 131 -7.95 1.57 -0.77
C LEU A 131 -9.06 1.22 0.25
N GLY A 132 -9.95 2.18 0.56
CA GLY A 132 -11.13 1.95 1.39
C GLY A 132 -12.13 0.95 0.78
N SER A 133 -12.31 0.97 -0.55
CA SER A 133 -13.15 0.00 -1.25
C SER A 133 -12.56 -1.42 -1.20
N CYS A 134 -11.25 -1.55 -1.41
CA CYS A 134 -10.51 -2.81 -1.31
C CYS A 134 -10.64 -3.43 0.10
N ARG A 135 -10.53 -2.61 1.14
CA ARG A 135 -10.79 -3.04 2.52
C ARG A 135 -12.22 -3.56 2.71
N SER A 136 -13.20 -2.86 2.14
CA SER A 136 -14.62 -3.23 2.28
C SER A 136 -14.88 -4.58 1.62
N GLU A 137 -14.36 -4.79 0.41
CA GLU A 137 -14.42 -6.06 -0.33
C GLU A 137 -13.81 -7.21 0.48
N TYR A 138 -12.63 -7.01 1.05
CA TYR A 138 -11.99 -8.03 1.89
C TYR A 138 -12.86 -8.42 3.09
N TRP A 139 -13.43 -7.46 3.80
CA TRP A 139 -14.29 -7.77 4.94
C TRP A 139 -15.61 -8.42 4.54
N GLU A 140 -16.15 -8.11 3.37
CA GLU A 140 -17.30 -8.82 2.80
C GLU A 140 -16.96 -10.29 2.52
N GLN A 141 -15.82 -10.57 1.89
CA GLN A 141 -15.33 -11.93 1.65
C GLN A 141 -15.09 -12.68 2.97
N GLN A 142 -14.43 -12.05 3.94
CA GLN A 142 -14.22 -12.65 5.26
C GLN A 142 -15.56 -13.01 5.92
N ARG A 143 -16.55 -12.11 5.91
CA ARG A 143 -17.88 -12.40 6.46
C ARG A 143 -18.56 -13.57 5.75
N ALA A 144 -18.49 -13.63 4.41
CA ALA A 144 -19.06 -14.72 3.64
C ALA A 144 -18.42 -16.07 3.98
N HIS A 145 -17.09 -16.13 4.12
CA HIS A 145 -16.39 -17.35 4.53
C HIS A 145 -16.76 -17.81 5.95
N HIS A 146 -16.87 -16.88 6.92
CA HIS A 146 -17.28 -17.23 8.28
C HIS A 146 -18.74 -17.71 8.36
N GLN A 147 -19.62 -17.29 7.45
CA GLN A 147 -21.00 -17.79 7.40
C GLN A 147 -21.12 -19.18 6.77
N GLN A 148 -20.16 -19.61 5.96
CA GLN A 148 -20.16 -20.94 5.33
C GLN A 148 -19.54 -22.05 6.20
N GLN A 149 -18.66 -21.71 7.14
CA GLN A 149 -17.99 -22.69 8.01
C GLN A 149 -18.91 -23.43 9.02
N PRO A 150 -20.01 -22.85 9.57
CA PRO A 150 -20.88 -23.57 10.49
C PRO A 150 -21.61 -24.78 9.87
N GLN A 151 -21.72 -24.89 8.54
CA GLN A 151 -22.40 -26.02 7.90
C GLN A 151 -21.51 -27.25 7.66
N GLN A 152 -20.18 -27.14 7.75
CA GLN A 152 -19.30 -28.32 7.61
C GLN A 152 -18.91 -28.99 8.94
N GLN A 153 -19.21 -28.38 10.09
CA GLN A 153 -19.01 -29.01 11.40
C GLN A 153 -20.26 -29.72 11.97
N GLN A 154 -21.33 -29.83 11.19
CA GLN A 154 -22.54 -30.59 11.58
C GLN A 154 -22.81 -31.83 10.71
N GLN A 155 -21.82 -32.35 10.00
CA GLN A 155 -21.83 -33.72 9.47
C GLN A 155 -20.66 -34.50 10.05
#